data_AF-Q2R0S0-F1
#
_entry.id   AF-Q2R0S0-F1
#
_cell.length_a   1.000
_cell.length_b   1.000
_cell.length_c   1.000
_cell.angle_alpha   90.00
_cell.angle_beta   90.00
_cell.angle_gamma   90.00
#
_symmetry.space_group_name_H-M   'P 1'
#
loop_
_entity.id
_entity.type
_entity.pdbx_description
1 polymer ?
#
loop_
_entity_poly.entity_id
_entity_poly.type
_entity_poly.pdbx_seq_one_letter_code
_entity_poly.pdbx_strand_id
1 'polypeptide(L)'
;MASASSSSLSSRRNRLVLPLIVCPSCNVKTIVRCTAKTDANRGRVFYTCPDHEKDGSGCNFWYWEQGYINFLKRNGFIEDGTKGKSALRVDLEQDDFGRQDELEKNLIAVVPIARELLLAVKGMLVLGLFGVVILVLPPFFNR
;
A
#
# COMPACT_ATOMS: atom_id res chain seq x y z
N MET A 1 31.44 -1.03 33.53
CA MET A 1 30.47 -2.13 33.35
C MET A 1 29.88 -1.97 31.96
N ALA A 2 30.07 -2.97 31.08
CA ALA A 2 29.88 -2.84 29.64
C ALA A 2 28.39 -2.82 29.24
N SER A 3 28.03 -1.90 28.36
CA SER A 3 26.72 -1.74 27.73
C SER A 3 26.35 -2.98 26.91
N ALA A 4 25.23 -3.61 27.23
CA ALA A 4 24.61 -4.62 26.37
C ALA A 4 23.88 -3.92 25.23
N SER A 5 24.56 -3.76 24.09
CA SER A 5 23.90 -3.38 22.84
C SER A 5 23.03 -4.54 22.37
N SER A 6 21.72 -4.41 22.58
CA SER A 6 20.70 -5.22 21.92
C SER A 6 20.75 -4.93 20.43
N SER A 7 21.65 -5.62 19.72
CA SER A 7 21.74 -5.55 18.28
C SER A 7 20.46 -6.10 17.68
N SER A 8 19.69 -5.17 17.13
CA SER A 8 18.45 -5.34 16.40
C SER A 8 18.69 -6.19 15.15
N LEU A 9 18.70 -7.51 15.34
CA LEU A 9 18.68 -8.53 14.29
C LEU A 9 17.45 -8.39 13.35
N SER A 10 16.49 -7.54 13.69
CA SER A 10 15.30 -7.26 12.88
C SER A 10 15.56 -6.33 11.69
N SER A 11 16.66 -5.56 11.66
CA SER A 11 16.80 -4.44 10.71
C SER A 11 17.58 -4.75 9.42
N ARG A 12 18.04 -6.00 9.23
CA ARG A 12 18.64 -6.46 7.97
C ARG A 12 18.01 -7.76 7.48
N ARG A 13 16.68 -7.87 7.54
CA ARG A 13 15.99 -8.79 6.63
C ARG A 13 16.14 -8.22 5.24
N ASN A 14 17.23 -8.60 4.58
CA ASN A 14 17.32 -8.60 3.12
C ASN A 14 15.94 -9.06 2.63
N ARG A 15 15.18 -8.18 1.99
CA ARG A 15 13.78 -8.42 1.61
C ARG A 15 13.81 -9.62 0.66
N LEU A 16 13.64 -10.82 1.21
CA LEU A 16 13.70 -12.04 0.44
C LEU A 16 12.57 -11.92 -0.58
N VAL A 17 12.96 -11.77 -1.85
CA VAL A 17 12.00 -11.78 -2.95
C VAL A 17 11.61 -13.25 -3.09
N LEU A 18 10.48 -13.60 -2.49
CA LEU A 18 9.95 -14.96 -2.56
C LEU A 18 9.27 -15.16 -3.92
N PRO A 19 9.49 -16.28 -4.61
CA PRO A 19 8.81 -16.58 -5.87
C PRO A 19 7.30 -16.64 -5.66
N LEU A 20 6.54 -16.09 -6.61
CA LEU A 20 5.10 -16.21 -6.69
C LEU A 20 4.77 -17.34 -7.66
N ILE A 21 4.53 -18.53 -7.11
CA ILE A 21 4.27 -19.73 -7.91
C ILE A 21 2.83 -19.80 -8.39
N VAL A 22 2.56 -20.67 -9.37
CA VAL A 22 1.19 -21.09 -9.66
C VAL A 22 0.61 -21.78 -8.43
N CYS A 23 -0.63 -21.42 -8.08
CA CYS A 23 -1.33 -21.95 -6.93
C CYS A 23 -1.43 -23.47 -7.05
N PRO A 24 -0.84 -24.25 -6.13
CA PRO A 24 -0.87 -25.71 -6.20
C PRO A 24 -2.27 -26.28 -5.88
N SER A 25 -3.15 -25.48 -5.27
CA SER A 25 -4.51 -25.91 -4.92
C SER A 25 -5.48 -25.80 -6.08
N CYS A 26 -5.42 -24.73 -6.88
CA CYS A 26 -6.31 -24.57 -8.05
C CYS A 26 -5.61 -24.82 -9.39
N ASN A 27 -4.27 -24.80 -9.44
CA ASN A 27 -3.43 -24.96 -10.64
C ASN A 27 -3.72 -23.98 -11.79
N VAL A 28 -4.44 -22.88 -11.51
CA VAL A 28 -4.89 -21.91 -12.52
C VAL A 28 -4.31 -20.52 -12.28
N LYS A 29 -4.29 -20.05 -11.03
CA LYS A 29 -3.90 -18.67 -10.69
C LYS A 29 -2.52 -18.63 -10.07
N THR A 30 -1.79 -17.54 -10.28
CA THR A 30 -0.53 -17.26 -9.56
C THR A 30 -0.82 -16.73 -8.17
N ILE A 31 -0.08 -17.21 -7.16
CA ILE A 31 -0.18 -16.73 -5.78
C ILE A 31 0.19 -15.25 -5.69
N VAL A 32 -0.54 -14.49 -4.89
CA VAL A 32 -0.29 -13.05 -4.66
C VAL A 32 0.25 -12.80 -3.27
N ARG A 33 1.13 -11.80 -3.15
CA ARG A 33 1.63 -11.27 -1.88
C ARG A 33 0.74 -10.11 -1.42
N CYS A 34 0.18 -10.20 -0.23
CA CYS A 34 -0.69 -9.20 0.35
C CYS A 34 -0.17 -8.71 1.71
N THR A 35 -0.58 -7.50 2.09
CA THR A 35 -0.34 -6.95 3.43
C THR A 35 -1.66 -6.87 4.18
N ALA A 36 -1.73 -7.48 5.36
CA ALA A 36 -2.93 -7.49 6.17
C ALA A 36 -3.28 -6.08 6.66
N LYS A 37 -4.56 -5.73 6.52
CA LYS A 37 -5.13 -4.43 6.90
C LYS A 37 -5.96 -4.49 8.19
N THR A 38 -6.31 -5.69 8.66
CA THR A 38 -7.04 -5.89 9.93
C THR A 38 -6.21 -5.38 11.10
N ASP A 39 -6.84 -4.72 12.08
CA ASP A 39 -6.12 -4.05 13.18
C ASP A 39 -5.16 -4.98 13.94
N ALA A 40 -5.60 -6.20 14.26
CA ALA A 40 -4.76 -7.18 14.97
C ALA A 40 -3.51 -7.65 14.17
N ASN A 41 -3.53 -7.52 12.85
CA ASN A 41 -2.48 -8.04 11.97
C ASN A 41 -1.88 -6.99 11.04
N ARG A 42 -2.10 -5.70 11.33
CA ARG A 42 -1.77 -4.62 10.41
C ARG A 42 -0.29 -4.66 10.03
N GLY A 43 -0.01 -4.65 8.73
CA GLY A 43 1.35 -4.68 8.20
C GLY A 43 1.98 -6.08 8.08
N ARG A 44 1.31 -7.14 8.56
CA ARG A 44 1.80 -8.52 8.38
C ARG A 44 1.59 -8.99 6.94
N VAL A 45 2.57 -9.67 6.38
CA VAL A 45 2.54 -10.16 5.00
C VAL A 45 2.01 -11.58 4.94
N PHE A 46 1.11 -11.84 3.99
CA PHE A 46 0.59 -13.16 3.69
C PHE A 46 0.56 -13.41 2.17
N TYR A 47 0.49 -14.68 1.81
CA TYR A 47 0.46 -15.18 0.44
C TYR A 47 -0.80 -16.00 0.26
N THR A 48 -1.56 -15.73 -0.80
CA THR A 48 -2.86 -16.38 -1.02
C THR A 48 -3.19 -16.53 -2.50
N CYS A 49 -4.13 -17.44 -2.81
CA CYS A 49 -4.73 -17.49 -4.14
C CYS A 49 -5.59 -16.22 -4.37
N PRO A 50 -5.58 -15.63 -5.58
CA PRO A 50 -6.50 -14.53 -5.92
C PRO A 50 -7.98 -14.87 -5.72
N ASP A 51 -8.37 -16.13 -5.97
CA ASP A 51 -9.74 -16.61 -5.81
C ASP A 51 -10.01 -17.08 -4.36
N HIS A 52 -9.22 -16.62 -3.38
CA HIS A 52 -9.44 -16.95 -1.98
C HIS A 52 -10.57 -16.09 -1.40
N GLU A 53 -11.64 -16.76 -0.97
CA GLU A 53 -12.77 -16.13 -0.29
C GLU A 53 -12.76 -16.46 1.20
N LYS A 54 -13.12 -15.47 2.02
CA LYS A 54 -13.09 -15.62 3.50
C LYS A 54 -14.12 -16.60 4.03
N ASP A 55 -15.20 -16.82 3.29
CA ASP A 55 -16.25 -17.77 3.61
C ASP A 55 -15.89 -19.22 3.23
N GLY A 56 -14.73 -19.43 2.60
CA GLY A 56 -14.25 -20.74 2.17
C GLY A 56 -14.86 -21.24 0.86
N SER A 57 -15.68 -20.44 0.18
CA SER A 57 -16.26 -20.79 -1.13
C SER A 57 -15.22 -20.82 -2.26
N GLY A 58 -14.09 -20.12 -2.05
CA GLY A 58 -12.99 -20.01 -2.99
C GLY A 58 -11.82 -20.98 -2.74
N CYS A 59 -10.70 -20.70 -3.40
CA CYS A 59 -9.47 -21.46 -3.20
C CYS A 59 -8.89 -21.22 -1.81
N ASN A 60 -8.60 -22.30 -1.07
CA ASN A 60 -8.15 -22.21 0.32
C ASN A 60 -6.63 -22.06 0.50
N PHE A 61 -5.87 -21.80 -0.57
CA PHE A 61 -4.44 -21.57 -0.44
C PHE A 61 -4.17 -20.24 0.26
N TRP A 62 -3.64 -20.32 1.48
CA TRP A 62 -3.32 -19.16 2.30
C TRP A 62 -2.21 -19.47 3.30
N TYR A 63 -1.20 -18.61 3.38
CA TYR A 63 -0.12 -18.71 4.37
C TYR A 63 0.37 -17.34 4.81
N TRP A 64 0.69 -17.18 6.09
CA TRP A 64 1.59 -16.11 6.53
C TRP A 64 2.97 -16.27 5.89
N GLU A 65 3.73 -15.19 5.76
CA GLU A 65 5.05 -15.16 5.09
C GLU A 65 5.98 -16.31 5.52
N GLN A 66 6.14 -16.55 6.82
CA GLN A 66 6.99 -17.65 7.30
C GLN A 66 6.46 -19.04 6.88
N GLY A 67 5.14 -19.22 6.87
CA GLY A 67 4.50 -20.44 6.40
C GLY A 67 4.73 -20.66 4.91
N TYR A 68 4.67 -19.59 4.11
CA TYR A 68 4.93 -19.63 2.68
C TYR A 68 6.39 -19.97 2.37
N ILE A 69 7.35 -19.38 3.09
CA ILE A 69 8.78 -19.75 2.98
C ILE A 69 8.96 -21.25 3.23
N ASN A 70 8.37 -21.76 4.33
CA ASN A 70 8.48 -23.18 4.67
C ASN A 70 7.80 -24.07 3.63
N PHE A 71 6.69 -23.61 3.03
CA PHE A 71 6.04 -24.28 1.91
C PHE A 71 6.97 -24.34 0.70
N LEU A 72 7.57 -23.21 0.31
CA LEU A 72 8.46 -23.14 -0.85
C LEU A 72 9.69 -24.06 -0.69
N LYS A 73 10.30 -24.08 0.49
CA LYS A 73 11.43 -24.97 0.80
C LYS A 73 11.04 -26.45 0.68
N ARG A 74 9.93 -26.84 1.32
CA ARG A 74 9.46 -28.24 1.32
C ARG A 74 9.12 -28.76 -0.07
N ASN A 75 8.73 -27.87 -0.98
CA ASN A 75 8.39 -28.23 -2.36
C ASN A 75 9.53 -27.93 -3.35
N GLY A 76 10.72 -27.57 -2.88
CA GLY A 76 11.89 -27.35 -3.74
C GLY A 76 11.84 -26.08 -4.60
N PHE A 77 10.97 -25.13 -4.29
CA PHE A 77 10.88 -23.86 -5.01
C PHE A 77 11.97 -22.86 -4.61
N ILE A 78 12.56 -23.04 -3.43
CA ILE A 78 13.72 -22.27 -2.95
C ILE A 78 14.67 -23.20 -2.20
N GLU A 79 15.98 -23.00 -2.36
CA GLU A 79 16.99 -23.77 -1.64
C GLU A 79 17.22 -23.24 -0.22
N ASP A 80 17.52 -24.15 0.71
CA ASP A 80 17.89 -23.84 2.09
C ASP A 80 19.33 -23.31 2.14
N GLY A 81 19.53 -22.06 1.75
CA GLY A 81 20.86 -21.45 1.87
C GLY A 81 21.07 -20.21 1.03
N THR A 82 20.86 -19.05 1.62
CA THR A 82 21.64 -17.86 1.29
C THR A 82 23.13 -18.13 1.54
N LYS A 83 23.81 -18.74 0.57
CA LYS A 83 25.16 -18.33 0.19
C LYS A 83 25.05 -17.85 -1.25
N GLY A 84 25.17 -16.54 -1.41
CA GLY A 84 24.93 -15.84 -2.66
C GLY A 84 25.58 -16.55 -3.84
N LYS A 85 24.74 -17.03 -4.75
CA LYS A 85 25.07 -17.13 -6.16
C LYS A 85 23.94 -16.46 -6.92
N SER A 86 24.28 -15.30 -7.46
CA SER A 86 23.51 -14.65 -8.51
C SER A 86 23.41 -15.61 -9.70
N ALA A 87 22.20 -16.00 -10.06
CA ALA A 87 21.74 -16.51 -11.36
C ALA A 87 20.31 -17.00 -11.14
N LEU A 88 19.27 -16.34 -11.62
CA LEU A 88 18.92 -16.29 -13.03
C LEU A 88 18.11 -15.00 -13.27
N ARG A 89 18.45 -14.28 -14.35
CA ARG A 89 17.66 -13.15 -14.84
C ARG A 89 16.28 -13.67 -15.18
N VAL A 90 15.35 -13.57 -14.24
CA VAL A 90 13.96 -13.39 -14.61
C VAL A 90 13.80 -11.88 -14.58
N ASP A 91 13.88 -11.28 -15.77
CA ASP A 91 13.42 -9.93 -16.01
C ASP A 91 11.89 -9.95 -15.81
N LEU A 92 11.43 -10.09 -14.56
CA LEU A 92 10.10 -9.68 -14.17
C LEU A 92 10.25 -8.19 -13.87
N GLU A 93 9.83 -7.39 -14.85
CA GLU A 93 9.49 -5.97 -14.68
C GLU A 93 8.90 -5.76 -13.28
N GLN A 94 9.72 -5.21 -12.39
CA GLN A 94 9.35 -4.77 -11.05
C GLN A 94 8.68 -3.41 -11.18
N ASP A 95 7.62 -3.35 -11.98
CA ASP A 95 6.99 -2.11 -12.38
C ASP A 95 5.49 -2.18 -12.10
N ASP A 96 5.09 -2.60 -10.90
CA ASP A 96 3.67 -2.48 -10.51
C ASP A 96 3.39 -2.19 -9.03
N PHE A 97 4.36 -2.39 -8.12
CA PHE A 97 4.13 -2.16 -6.68
C PHE A 97 4.28 -0.69 -6.24
N GLY A 98 4.62 0.23 -7.14
CA GLY A 98 4.80 1.67 -6.86
C GLY A 98 3.58 2.56 -7.14
N ARG A 99 2.58 2.03 -7.86
CA ARG A 99 1.51 2.86 -8.42
C ARG A 99 0.38 3.15 -7.43
N GLN A 100 0.17 2.26 -6.46
CA GLN A 100 -0.88 2.41 -5.47
C GLN A 100 -0.45 3.32 -4.30
N ASP A 101 0.84 3.34 -3.95
CA ASP A 101 1.36 4.28 -2.96
C ASP A 101 1.55 5.70 -3.53
N GLU A 102 1.88 5.87 -4.81
CA GLU A 102 1.89 7.19 -5.44
C GLU A 102 0.48 7.80 -5.51
N LEU A 103 -0.55 7.01 -5.85
CA LEU A 103 -1.93 7.52 -5.89
C LEU A 103 -2.41 7.95 -4.49
N GLU A 104 -2.11 7.17 -3.45
CA GLU A 104 -2.45 7.55 -2.07
C GLU A 104 -1.67 8.79 -1.60
N LYS A 105 -0.37 8.89 -1.91
CA LYS A 105 0.44 10.08 -1.59
C LYS A 105 -0.06 11.33 -2.31
N ASN A 106 -0.38 11.20 -3.60
CA ASN A 106 -0.90 12.30 -4.42
C ASN A 106 -2.29 12.73 -3.93
N LEU A 107 -3.15 11.78 -3.54
CA LEU A 107 -4.47 12.11 -2.99
C LEU A 107 -4.37 12.87 -1.67
N ILE A 108 -3.46 12.47 -0.77
CA ILE A 108 -3.21 13.17 0.50
C ILE A 108 -2.70 14.60 0.26
N ALA A 109 -1.89 14.82 -0.77
CA ALA A 109 -1.36 16.14 -1.11
C ALA A 109 -2.41 17.07 -1.77
N VAL A 110 -3.31 16.54 -2.59
CA VAL A 110 -4.27 17.35 -3.38
C VAL A 110 -5.50 17.77 -2.57
N VAL A 111 -5.98 16.94 -1.62
CA VAL A 111 -7.14 17.25 -0.78
C VAL A 111 -7.05 18.59 -0.02
N PRO A 112 -5.95 18.92 0.69
CA PRO A 112 -5.85 20.21 1.38
C PRO A 112 -5.81 21.38 0.39
N ILE A 113 -5.13 21.23 -0.75
CA ILE A 113 -5.03 22.27 -1.78
C ILE A 113 -6.42 22.58 -2.36
N ALA A 114 -7.20 21.54 -2.69
CA ALA A 114 -8.56 21.71 -3.19
C ALA A 114 -9.47 22.41 -2.18
N ARG A 115 -9.33 22.10 -0.88
CA ARG A 115 -10.07 22.76 0.20
C ARG A 115 -9.72 24.24 0.31
N GLU A 116 -8.44 24.59 0.30
CA GLU A 116 -8.00 26.00 0.38
C GLU A 116 -8.47 26.80 -0.84
N LEU A 117 -8.37 26.23 -2.05
CA LEU A 117 -8.88 26.87 -3.27
C LEU A 117 -10.40 27.08 -3.23
N LEU A 118 -11.16 26.10 -2.74
CA LEU A 118 -12.61 26.23 -2.60
C LEU A 118 -12.99 27.34 -1.60
N LEU A 119 -12.28 27.44 -0.48
CA LEU A 119 -12.47 28.50 0.51
C LEU A 119 -12.13 29.88 -0.08
N ALA A 120 -11.04 29.99 -0.83
CA ALA A 120 -10.64 31.23 -1.49
C ALA A 120 -11.67 31.67 -2.53
N VAL A 121 -12.14 30.76 -3.40
CA VAL A 121 -13.17 31.07 -4.41
C VAL A 121 -14.48 31.49 -3.75
N LYS A 122 -14.91 30.80 -2.69
CA LYS A 122 -16.11 31.15 -1.94
C LYS A 122 -15.97 32.52 -1.27
N GLY A 123 -14.80 32.84 -0.71
CA GLY A 123 -14.48 34.15 -0.17
C GLY A 123 -14.55 35.26 -1.23
N MET A 124 -13.96 35.03 -2.40
CA MET A 124 -13.98 35.98 -3.53
C MET A 124 -15.41 36.22 -4.05
N LEU A 125 -16.25 35.18 -4.14
CA LEU A 125 -17.66 35.32 -4.50
C LEU A 125 -18.45 36.13 -3.47
N VAL A 126 -18.23 35.87 -2.18
CA VAL A 126 -18.90 36.59 -1.10
C VAL A 126 -18.48 38.06 -1.09
N LEU A 127 -17.17 38.35 -1.15
CA LEU A 127 -16.66 39.72 -1.22
C LEU A 127 -17.11 40.44 -2.50
N GLY A 128 -17.15 39.75 -3.64
CA GLY A 128 -17.67 40.28 -4.90
C GLY A 128 -19.15 40.63 -4.82
N LEU A 129 -19.97 39.75 -4.23
CA LEU A 129 -21.39 40.01 -4.01
C LEU A 129 -21.61 41.18 -3.04
N PHE A 130 -20.89 41.23 -1.92
CA PHE A 130 -20.96 42.36 -0.99
C PHE A 130 -20.47 43.68 -1.62
N GLY A 131 -19.41 43.63 -2.44
CA GLY A 131 -18.90 44.80 -3.16
C GLY A 131 -19.92 45.34 -4.17
N VAL A 132 -20.59 44.47 -4.93
CA VAL A 132 -21.65 44.86 -5.86
C VAL A 132 -22.86 45.42 -5.11
N VAL A 133 -23.25 44.83 -3.96
CA VAL A 133 -24.33 45.34 -3.12
C VAL A 133 -24.01 46.74 -2.57
N ILE A 134 -22.77 46.98 -2.12
CA ILE A 134 -22.33 48.30 -1.63
C ILE A 134 -22.29 49.33 -2.76
N LEU A 135 -21.90 48.95 -3.98
CA LEU A 135 -21.84 49.85 -5.14
C LEU A 135 -23.22 50.16 -5.74
N VAL A 136 -24.17 49.23 -5.63
CA VAL A 136 -25.53 49.36 -6.21
C VAL A 136 -26.54 49.91 -5.21
N LEU A 137 -26.27 49.85 -3.90
CA LEU A 137 -27.08 50.53 -2.89
C LEU A 137 -26.63 52.01 -2.79
N PRO A 138 -27.45 52.99 -3.22
CA PRO A 138 -27.12 54.39 -3.02
C PRO A 138 -27.02 54.71 -1.53
N PRO A 139 -26.22 55.72 -1.14
CA PRO A 139 -26.04 56.07 0.27
C PRO A 139 -27.36 56.60 0.83
N PHE A 140 -28.14 55.75 1.49
CA PHE A 140 -29.28 56.15 2.33
C PHE A 140 -28.82 56.77 3.65
N PHE A 141 -27.73 57.54 3.62
CA PHE A 141 -27.20 58.27 4.77
C PHE A 141 -26.96 59.72 4.37
N ASN A 142 -28.04 60.42 4.01
CA ASN A 142 -28.15 61.84 4.29
C ASN A 142 -29.62 62.28 4.28
N ARG A 143 -30.35 62.00 5.37
CA ARG A 143 -31.43 62.89 5.84
C ARG A 143 -31.71 62.65 7.32
#